data_AF-A0A1V3IP38-F1
#
_entry.id   AF-A0A1V3IP38-F1
#
_cell.length_a   1.000
_cell.length_b   1.000
_cell.length_c   1.000
_cell.angle_alpha   90.00
_cell.angle_beta   90.00
_cell.angle_gamma   90.00
#
_symmetry.space_group_name_H-M   'P 1'
#
loop_
_entity.id
_entity.type
_entity.pdbx_description
1 polymer ?
#
loop_
_entity_poly.entity_id
_entity_poly.type
_entity_poly.pdbx_seq_one_letter_code
_entity_poly.pdbx_strand_id
1 'polypeptide(L)'
;MNKTKLYTVISAMAILHNGKRYEQGDKIELTDFEAEKISLYVQLDEEEEKRQQAEAEAEKARLAAEEQARQAAEEKARLEAEAKAKAEAEAKAKAEAEKTAKQQKEKGEA
;
A
#
# COMPACT_ATOMS: atom_id res chain seq x y z
N MET A 1 -12.37 15.49 3.21
CA MET A 1 -12.94 15.60 1.86
C MET A 1 -14.22 14.80 1.86
N ASN A 2 -15.36 15.42 1.55
CA ASN A 2 -16.61 14.69 1.40
C ASN A 2 -16.51 13.94 0.06
N LYS A 3 -16.56 12.60 0.10
CA LYS A 3 -16.52 11.80 -1.12
C LYS A 3 -17.77 12.10 -1.94
N THR A 4 -17.60 12.36 -3.22
CA THR A 4 -18.69 12.47 -4.18
C THR A 4 -18.91 11.12 -4.85
N LYS A 5 -20.12 10.89 -5.32
CA LYS A 5 -20.51 9.76 -6.14
C LYS A 5 -21.22 10.26 -7.38
N LEU A 6 -21.22 9.45 -8.43
CA LEU A 6 -21.88 9.79 -9.68
C LEU A 6 -23.36 9.42 -9.59
N TYR A 7 -24.22 10.38 -9.89
CA TYR A 7 -25.67 10.19 -10.00
C TYR A 7 -26.13 10.56 -11.41
N THR A 8 -27.23 9.97 -11.84
CA THR A 8 -27.93 10.33 -13.07
C THR A 8 -29.12 11.20 -12.72
N VAL A 9 -29.28 12.33 -13.39
CA VAL A 9 -30.46 13.18 -13.26
C VAL A 9 -31.66 12.46 -13.89
N ILE A 10 -32.68 12.16 -13.10
CA ILE A 10 -33.92 11.53 -13.56
C ILE A 10 -35.08 12.53 -13.69
N SER A 11 -34.92 13.72 -13.13
CA SER A 11 -35.90 14.81 -13.23
C SER A 11 -36.01 15.38 -14.64
N ALA A 12 -37.22 15.74 -15.05
CA ALA A 12 -37.45 16.55 -16.25
C ALA A 12 -37.04 18.03 -16.07
N MET A 13 -36.87 18.49 -14.82
CA MET A 13 -36.38 19.83 -14.52
C MET A 13 -34.86 19.83 -14.42
N ALA A 14 -34.23 20.86 -14.99
CA ALA A 14 -32.79 21.00 -14.93
C ALA A 14 -32.31 21.31 -13.50
N ILE A 15 -31.17 20.71 -13.13
CA ILE A 15 -30.52 20.89 -11.84
C ILE A 15 -29.30 21.80 -12.04
N LEU A 16 -29.19 22.86 -11.24
CA LEU A 16 -28.00 23.72 -11.21
C LEU A 16 -27.11 23.30 -10.05
N HIS A 17 -25.89 22.85 -10.35
CA HIS A 17 -24.93 22.44 -9.35
C HIS A 17 -23.51 22.87 -9.73
N ASN A 18 -22.78 23.48 -8.79
CA ASN A 18 -21.45 24.05 -9.01
C ASN A 18 -21.34 24.94 -10.26
N GLY A 19 -22.38 25.73 -10.54
CA GLY A 19 -22.43 26.63 -11.70
C GLY A 19 -22.71 25.96 -13.04
N LYS A 20 -22.90 24.64 -13.08
CA LYS A 20 -23.27 23.89 -14.27
C LYS A 20 -24.73 23.41 -14.21
N ARG A 21 -25.43 23.51 -15.32
CA ARG A 21 -26.79 23.01 -15.51
C ARG A 21 -26.73 21.57 -16.01
N TYR A 22 -27.51 20.68 -15.39
CA TYR A 22 -27.64 19.28 -15.72
C TYR A 22 -29.10 19.00 -16.10
N GLU A 23 -29.32 18.27 -17.19
CA GLU A 23 -30.63 17.88 -17.70
C GLU A 23 -30.88 16.38 -17.49
N GLN A 24 -32.08 15.91 -17.85
CA GLN A 24 -32.43 14.49 -17.68
C GLN A 24 -31.44 13.59 -18.43
N GLY A 25 -30.90 12.59 -17.73
CA GLY A 25 -29.90 11.66 -18.24
C GLY A 25 -28.45 12.11 -18.01
N ASP A 26 -28.20 13.37 -17.65
CA ASP A 26 -26.85 13.84 -17.36
C ASP A 26 -26.30 13.20 -16.08
N LYS A 27 -24.98 13.01 -16.07
CA LYS A 27 -24.23 12.58 -14.89
C LYS A 27 -23.83 13.79 -14.07
N ILE A 28 -24.15 13.75 -12.78
CA ILE A 28 -23.84 14.79 -11.79
C ILE A 28 -23.10 14.15 -10.62
N GLU A 29 -21.99 14.76 -10.21
CA GLU A 29 -21.28 14.36 -9.00
C GLU A 29 -21.91 15.04 -7.79
N LEU A 30 -22.28 14.26 -6.79
CA LEU A 30 -22.89 14.75 -5.56
C LEU A 30 -22.27 14.07 -4.36
N THR A 31 -22.14 14.79 -3.26
CA THR A 31 -21.92 14.16 -1.95
C THR A 31 -23.19 13.43 -1.51
N ASP A 32 -23.05 12.44 -0.60
CA ASP A 32 -24.20 11.71 -0.06
C ASP A 32 -25.27 12.68 0.52
N PHE A 33 -24.83 13.77 1.16
CA PHE A 33 -25.72 14.80 1.73
C PHE A 33 -26.44 15.63 0.67
N GLU A 34 -25.79 15.96 -0.45
CA GLU A 34 -26.44 16.68 -1.55
C GLU A 34 -27.44 15.77 -2.25
N ALA A 35 -27.07 14.52 -2.50
CA ALA A 35 -27.95 13.52 -3.10
C ALA A 35 -29.19 13.27 -2.25
N GLU A 36 -29.08 13.22 -0.91
CA GLU A 36 -30.22 13.04 -0.01
C GLU A 36 -31.28 14.16 -0.20
N LYS A 37 -30.84 15.42 -0.30
CA LYS A 37 -31.72 16.58 -0.48
C LYS A 37 -32.49 16.57 -1.79
N ILE A 38 -31.91 16.00 -2.85
CA ILE A 38 -32.50 15.94 -4.19
C ILE A 38 -32.75 14.49 -4.63
N SER A 39 -32.94 13.57 -3.69
CA SER A 39 -33.08 12.13 -3.93
C SER A 39 -34.24 11.75 -4.85
N LEU A 40 -35.26 12.61 -4.97
CA LEU A 40 -36.36 12.44 -5.93
C LEU A 40 -35.98 12.78 -7.38
N TYR A 41 -34.88 13.49 -7.58
CA TYR A 41 -34.46 14.04 -8.88
C TYR A 41 -33.23 13.36 -9.45
N VAL A 42 -32.54 12.55 -8.66
CA VAL A 42 -31.30 11.87 -9.04
C VAL A 42 -31.34 10.40 -8.63
N GLN A 43 -30.71 9.55 -9.42
CA GLN A 43 -30.53 8.13 -9.14
C GLN A 43 -29.04 7.80 -9.12
N LEU A 44 -28.59 7.05 -8.12
CA LEU A 44 -27.19 6.63 -8.02
C LEU A 44 -26.81 5.79 -9.23
N ASP A 45 -25.64 6.07 -9.81
CA ASP A 45 -25.04 5.20 -10.81
C ASP A 45 -24.35 4.01 -10.11
N GLU A 46 -25.11 2.94 -9.89
CA GLU A 46 -24.62 1.76 -9.19
C GLU A 46 -23.49 1.04 -9.94
N GLU A 47 -23.45 1.16 -11.28
CA GLU A 47 -22.39 0.54 -12.09
C GLU A 47 -21.07 1.28 -11.85
N GLU A 48 -21.10 2.61 -11.91
CA GLU A 48 -19.92 3.42 -11.63
C GLU A 48 -19.49 3.30 -10.16
N GLU A 49 -20.42 3.24 -9.20
CA GLU A 49 -20.07 3.02 -7.79
C GLU A 49 -19.38 1.66 -7.59
N LYS A 50 -19.91 0.58 -8.19
CA LYS A 50 -19.28 -0.75 -8.15
C LYS A 50 -17.91 -0.74 -8.80
N ARG A 51 -17.76 -0.04 -9.93
CA ARG A 51 -16.47 0.09 -10.61
C ARG A 51 -15.44 0.81 -9.75
N GLN A 52 -15.81 1.92 -9.13
CA GLN A 52 -14.93 2.66 -8.22
C GLN A 52 -14.56 1.83 -6.98
N GLN A 53 -15.50 1.06 -6.43
CA GLN A 53 -15.22 0.14 -5.33
C GLN A 53 -14.24 -0.96 -5.76
N ALA A 54 -14.44 -1.57 -6.93
CA ALA A 54 -13.54 -2.59 -7.46
C ALA A 54 -12.13 -2.03 -7.73
N GLU A 55 -12.02 -0.82 -8.27
CA GLU A 55 -10.73 -0.16 -8.50
C GLU A 55 -10.02 0.15 -7.18
N ALA A 56 -10.75 0.68 -6.19
CA ALA A 56 -10.20 0.95 -4.87
C ALA A 56 -9.73 -0.32 -4.15
N GLU A 57 -10.47 -1.43 -4.28
CA GLU A 57 -10.08 -2.72 -3.72
C GLU A 57 -8.85 -3.29 -4.43
N ALA A 58 -8.79 -3.21 -5.77
CA ALA A 58 -7.64 -3.63 -6.55
C ALA A 58 -6.38 -2.81 -6.23
N GLU A 59 -6.51 -1.50 -6.07
CA GLU A 59 -5.40 -0.63 -5.65
C GLU A 59 -4.90 -1.00 -4.25
N LYS A 60 -5.82 -1.19 -3.30
CA LYS A 60 -5.47 -1.62 -1.94
C LYS A 60 -4.76 -2.97 -1.93
N ALA A 61 -5.22 -3.92 -2.74
CA ALA A 61 -4.57 -5.22 -2.89
C ALA A 61 -3.17 -5.08 -3.49
N ARG A 62 -2.99 -4.21 -4.48
CA ARG A 62 -1.67 -3.94 -5.09
C ARG A 62 -0.70 -3.34 -4.08
N LEU A 63 -1.14 -2.35 -3.30
CA LEU A 63 -0.32 -1.69 -2.27
C LEU A 63 0.06 -2.68 -1.16
N ALA A 64 -0.89 -3.52 -0.71
CA ALA A 64 -0.60 -4.55 0.29
C ALA A 64 0.43 -5.57 -0.22
N ALA A 65 0.32 -6.02 -1.47
CA ALA A 65 1.29 -6.93 -2.08
C ALA A 65 2.68 -6.29 -2.23
N GLU A 66 2.75 -5.01 -2.62
CA GLU A 66 4.00 -4.26 -2.72
C GLU A 66 4.68 -4.10 -1.36
N GLU A 67 3.92 -3.78 -0.32
CA GLU A 67 4.42 -3.65 1.04
C GLU A 67 4.95 -5.00 1.57
N GLN A 68 4.21 -6.09 1.36
CA GLN A 68 4.65 -7.44 1.73
C GLN A 68 5.95 -7.84 1.02
N ALA A 69 6.05 -7.57 -0.28
CA ALA A 69 7.26 -7.86 -1.06
C ALA A 69 8.47 -7.06 -0.54
N ARG A 70 8.26 -5.78 -0.19
CA ARG A 70 9.30 -4.94 0.40
C ARG A 70 9.75 -5.45 1.76
N GLN A 71 8.82 -5.80 2.65
CA GLN A 71 9.14 -6.32 3.99
C GLN A 71 9.90 -7.65 3.89
N ALA A 72 9.48 -8.55 3.00
CA ALA A 72 10.17 -9.82 2.78
C ALA A 72 11.60 -9.63 2.24
N ALA A 73 11.81 -8.68 1.33
CA ALA A 73 13.14 -8.37 0.81
C ALA A 73 14.05 -7.77 1.90
N GLU A 74 13.52 -6.86 2.72
CA GLU A 74 14.26 -6.24 3.83
C GLU A 74 14.64 -7.26 4.90
N GLU A 75 13.72 -8.15 5.28
CA GLU A 75 13.98 -9.20 6.26
C GLU A 75 15.04 -10.18 5.76
N LYS A 76 14.95 -10.60 4.49
CA LYS A 76 15.95 -11.48 3.88
C LYS A 76 17.34 -10.83 3.87
N ALA A 77 17.42 -9.55 3.51
CA ALA A 77 18.69 -8.81 3.53
C ALA A 77 19.28 -8.70 4.94
N ARG A 78 18.43 -8.48 5.96
CA ARG A 78 18.86 -8.43 7.36
C ARG A 78 19.40 -9.77 7.84
N LEU A 79 18.70 -10.87 7.54
CA LEU A 79 19.13 -12.23 7.92
C LEU A 79 20.45 -12.62 7.25
N GLU A 80 20.62 -12.29 5.96
CA GLU A 80 21.86 -12.58 5.24
C GLU A 80 23.05 -11.78 5.80
N ALA A 81 22.84 -10.50 6.11
CA ALA A 81 23.85 -9.66 6.74
C ALA A 81 24.24 -10.18 8.15
N GLU A 82 23.26 -10.59 8.96
CA GLU A 82 23.52 -11.16 10.29
C GLU A 82 24.28 -12.49 10.21
N ALA A 83 23.89 -13.38 9.29
CA ALA A 83 24.57 -14.65 9.08
C ALA A 83 26.03 -14.45 8.65
N LYS A 84 26.27 -13.51 7.73
CA LYS A 84 27.63 -13.17 7.28
C LYS A 84 28.47 -12.59 8.42
N ALA A 85 27.91 -11.67 9.21
CA ALA A 85 28.61 -11.08 10.36
C ALA A 85 29.00 -12.13 11.42
N LYS A 86 28.09 -13.08 11.73
CA LYS A 86 28.40 -14.19 12.64
C LYS A 86 29.48 -15.11 12.09
N ALA A 87 29.42 -15.47 10.81
CA ALA A 87 30.43 -16.32 10.18
C ALA A 87 31.82 -15.65 10.17
N GLU A 88 31.89 -14.35 9.86
CA GLU A 88 33.15 -13.59 9.90
C GLU A 88 33.71 -13.46 11.33
N ALA A 89 32.85 -13.25 12.33
CA ALA A 89 33.27 -13.19 13.74
C ALA A 89 33.82 -14.55 14.22
N GLU A 90 33.14 -15.66 13.90
CA GLU A 90 33.59 -17.00 14.28
C GLU A 90 34.90 -17.38 13.58
N ALA A 91 35.05 -17.05 12.29
CA ALA A 91 36.28 -17.29 11.54
C ALA A 91 37.47 -16.51 12.13
N LYS A 92 37.27 -15.24 12.49
CA LYS A 92 38.31 -14.43 13.16
C LYS A 92 38.69 -15.01 14.52
N ALA A 93 37.71 -15.41 15.34
CA ALA A 93 37.96 -15.99 16.66
C ALA A 93 38.76 -17.30 16.56
N LYS A 94 38.42 -18.19 15.62
CA LYS A 94 39.19 -19.44 15.39
C LYS A 94 40.61 -19.16 14.91
N ALA A 95 40.79 -18.23 13.97
CA ALA A 95 42.11 -17.87 13.46
C ALA A 95 43.02 -17.26 14.53
N GLU A 96 42.46 -16.44 15.42
CA GLU A 96 43.19 -15.84 16.54
C GLU A 96 43.56 -16.89 17.60
N ALA A 97 42.64 -17.78 17.95
CA ALA A 97 42.91 -18.89 18.86
C ALA A 97 44.02 -19.82 18.34
N GLU A 98 44.00 -20.17 17.05
CA GLU A 98 45.03 -21.02 16.43
C GLU A 98 46.41 -20.34 16.42
N LYS A 99 46.47 -19.03 16.09
CA LYS A 99 47.71 -18.25 16.17
C LYS A 99 48.29 -18.24 17.58
N THR A 100 47.43 -18.01 18.58
CA THR A 100 47.84 -17.94 19.98
C THR A 100 48.36 -19.29 20.48
N ALA A 101 47.69 -20.39 20.10
CA ALA A 101 48.13 -21.75 20.43
C ALA A 101 49.48 -22.11 19.79
N LYS A 102 49.71 -21.73 18.52
CA LYS A 102 51.02 -21.91 17.85
C LYS A 102 52.13 -21.13 18.54
N GLN A 103 51.90 -19.86 18.86
CA GLN A 103 52.88 -19.02 19.57
C GLN A 103 53.23 -19.54 20.96
N GLN A 104 52.26 -20.10 21.69
CA GLN A 104 52.52 -20.69 23.01
C GLN A 104 53.30 -21.99 22.92
N LYS A 105 53.07 -22.83 21.91
CA LYS A 105 53.88 -24.03 21.65
C LYS A 105 55.34 -23.66 21.36
N GLU A 106 55.58 -22.73 20.44
CA GLU A 106 56.93 -22.27 20.11
C GLU A 106 57.68 -21.67 21.30
N LYS A 107 56.98 -20.96 22.20
CA LYS A 107 57.60 -20.40 23.42
C LYS A 107 57.83 -21.40 24.55
N GLY A 108 57.14 -22.55 24.54
CA GLY A 108 57.31 -23.59 25.56
C GLY A 108 58.37 -24.63 25.23
N GLU A 109 58.83 -24.68 23.98
CA GLU A 109 59.87 -25.60 23.47
C GLU A 109 61.28 -24.96 23.40
N ALA A 110 61.42 -23.69 23.81
CA ALA A 110 62.69 -22.95 23.91
C ALA A 110 63.09 -22.71 25.37
#